data_AF-A0A8E0M948-F1
#
_entry.id   AF-A0A8E0M948-F1
#
_cell.length_a   1.000
_cell.length_b   1.000
_cell.length_c   1.000
_cell.angle_alpha   90.00
_cell.angle_beta   90.00
_cell.angle_gamma   90.00
#
_symmetry.space_group_name_H-M   'P 1'
#
loop_
_entity.id
_entity.type
_entity.pdbx_description
1 polymer ?
#
loop_
_entity_poly.entity_id
_entity_poly.type
_entity_poly.pdbx_seq_one_letter_code
_entity_poly.pdbx_strand_id
1 'polypeptide(L)' 'PTDCFVGEIGLTGEVRRVNRIEERVKEAAKLGFKRIFVPRNNLQGWHAPKDIQVIGVTSIAEALHKVFN' A
#
# COMPACT_ATOMS: atom_id res chain seq x y z
N PRO A 1 5.99 7.76 -13.00
CA PRO A 1 5.16 7.35 -11.83
C PRO A 1 5.78 6.13 -11.13
N THR A 2 6.42 6.30 -9.96
CA THR A 2 7.05 5.19 -9.23
C THR A 2 6.15 4.60 -8.15
N ASP A 3 5.25 5.40 -7.58
CA ASP A 3 4.50 5.05 -6.38
C ASP A 3 3.01 5.03 -6.64
N CYS A 4 2.29 4.12 -5.99
CA CYS A 4 0.84 4.12 -5.90
C CYS A 4 0.36 3.81 -4.47
N PHE A 5 -0.88 4.16 -4.18
CA PHE A 5 -1.44 4.14 -2.83
C PHE A 5 -2.81 3.47 -2.83
N VAL A 6 -3.05 2.63 -1.83
CA VAL A 6 -4.33 1.96 -1.61
C VAL A 6 -4.63 2.00 -0.11
N GLY A 7 -5.83 2.43 0.26
CA GLY A 7 -6.27 2.41 1.65
C GLY A 7 -7.53 3.25 1.84
N GLU A 8 -8.27 2.95 2.89
CA GLU A 8 -9.30 3.85 3.41
C GLU A 8 -8.65 4.72 4.51
N ILE A 9 -8.99 6.01 4.54
CA ILE A 9 -8.46 6.96 5.52
C ILE A 9 -9.59 7.35 6.47
N GLY A 10 -9.39 7.11 7.76
CA GLY A 10 -10.28 7.64 8.79
C GLY A 10 -9.97 9.10 9.09
N LEU A 11 -10.92 9.80 9.73
CA LEU A 11 -10.78 11.22 10.05
C LEU A 11 -9.64 11.51 11.03
N THR A 12 -9.24 10.52 11.84
CA THR A 12 -8.08 10.61 12.73
C THR A 12 -6.75 10.30 12.03
N GLY A 13 -6.79 10.08 10.71
CA GLY A 13 -5.60 9.83 9.88
C GLY A 13 -5.10 8.40 9.89
N GLU A 14 -5.85 7.46 10.47
CA GLU A 14 -5.52 6.04 10.43
C GLU A 14 -5.81 5.43 9.05
N VAL A 15 -4.96 4.50 8.62
CA VAL A 15 -5.11 3.79 7.34
C VAL A 15 -5.73 2.42 7.61
N ARG A 16 -6.92 2.20 7.04
CA ARG A 16 -7.81 1.07 7.33
C ARG A 16 -7.79 0.05 6.19
N ARG A 17 -8.12 -1.21 6.52
CA ARG A 17 -8.12 -2.33 5.58
C ARG A 17 -9.04 -2.08 4.39
N VAL A 18 -8.64 -2.57 3.23
CA VAL A 18 -9.47 -2.64 2.03
C VAL A 18 -9.62 -4.08 1.53
N ASN A 19 -10.67 -4.32 0.75
CA ASN A 19 -10.91 -5.61 0.12
C ASN A 19 -10.00 -5.84 -1.10
N ARG A 20 -9.69 -7.12 -1.35
CA ARG A 20 -8.95 -7.61 -2.53
C ARG A 20 -7.58 -6.96 -2.71
N ILE A 21 -6.80 -6.86 -1.62
CA ILE A 21 -5.49 -6.20 -1.68
C ILE A 21 -4.50 -6.92 -2.60
N GLU A 22 -4.55 -8.25 -2.67
CA GLU A 22 -3.65 -9.04 -3.51
C GLU A 22 -3.83 -8.71 -5.00
N GLU A 23 -5.09 -8.65 -5.46
CA GLU A 23 -5.44 -8.30 -6.84
C GLU A 23 -4.96 -6.88 -7.17
N ARG A 24 -5.16 -5.93 -6.26
CA ARG A 24 -4.73 -4.53 -6.42
C ARG A 24 -3.21 -4.40 -6.53
N VAL A 25 -2.47 -5.13 -5.68
CA VAL A 25 -1.00 -5.13 -5.71
C VAL A 25 -0.47 -5.79 -6.99
N LYS A 26 -1.08 -6.91 -7.42
CA LYS A 26 -0.73 -7.58 -8.68
C LYS A 26 -0.94 -6.68 -9.89
N GLU A 27 -2.04 -5.92 -9.93
CA GLU A 27 -2.29 -4.98 -11.03
C GLU A 27 -1.31 -3.81 -11.00
N ALA A 28 -0.98 -3.28 -9.81
CA ALA A 28 0.04 -2.24 -9.68
C ALA A 28 1.42 -2.71 -10.20
N ALA A 29 1.82 -3.94 -9.88
CA ALA A 29 3.04 -4.54 -10.40
C ALA A 29 3.00 -4.65 -11.94
N LYS A 30 1.89 -5.16 -12.50
CA LYS A 30 1.67 -5.30 -13.94
C LYS A 30 1.74 -3.97 -14.71
N LEU A 31 1.26 -2.89 -14.10
CA LEU A 31 1.31 -1.54 -14.67
C LEU A 31 2.69 -0.87 -14.53
N GLY A 32 3.65 -1.52 -13.88
CA GLY A 32 5.03 -1.03 -13.76
C GLY A 32 5.27 -0.05 -12.61
N PHE A 33 4.40 -0.02 -11.59
CA PHE A 33 4.70 0.72 -10.36
C PHE A 33 5.84 0.06 -9.59
N LYS A 34 6.72 0.86 -8.99
CA LYS A 34 7.88 0.37 -8.22
C LYS A 34 7.54 0.14 -6.75
N ARG A 35 6.69 1.00 -6.19
CA ARG A 35 6.26 0.95 -4.77
C ARG A 35 4.75 1.05 -4.68
N ILE A 36 4.15 0.26 -3.79
CA ILE A 36 2.75 0.40 -3.41
C ILE A 36 2.63 0.51 -1.89
N PHE A 37 1.92 1.54 -1.45
CA PHE A 37 1.59 1.76 -0.04
C PHE A 37 0.20 1.19 0.25
N VAL A 38 0.12 0.30 1.24
CA VAL A 38 -1.11 -0.42 1.59
C VAL A 38 -1.35 -0.37 3.10
N PRO A 39 -2.58 -0.62 3.59
CA PRO A 39 -2.83 -0.70 5.02
C PRO A 39 -2.00 -1.85 5.61
N ARG A 40 -1.28 -1.62 6.72
CA ARG A 40 -0.42 -2.66 7.33
C ARG A 40 -1.21 -3.94 7.65
N ASN A 41 -2.46 -3.77 8.08
CA ASN A 41 -3.36 -4.85 8.41
C ASN A 41 -3.81 -5.69 7.19
N ASN A 42 -3.57 -5.22 5.97
CA ASN A 42 -3.80 -6.00 4.75
C ASN A 42 -2.66 -6.96 4.42
N LEU A 43 -1.49 -6.88 5.06
CA LEU A 43 -0.33 -7.72 4.72
C LEU A 43 -0.41 -9.15 5.28
N GLN A 44 -1.40 -9.45 6.12
CA GLN A 44 -1.56 -10.77 6.70
C GLN A 44 -2.20 -11.74 5.71
N GLY A 45 -1.67 -12.96 5.62
CA GLY A 45 -2.31 -14.08 4.91
C GLY A 45 -2.01 -14.21 3.42
N TRP A 46 -1.03 -13.48 2.88
CA TRP A 46 -0.64 -13.59 1.47
C TRP A 46 0.82 -13.19 1.24
N HIS A 47 1.32 -13.44 0.03
CA HIS A 47 2.68 -13.13 -0.37
C HIS A 47 2.68 -12.08 -1.48
N ALA A 48 3.43 -10.99 -1.24
CA ALA A 48 3.62 -9.93 -2.21
C ALA A 48 4.39 -10.42 -3.45
N PRO A 49 4.05 -9.93 -4.66
CA PRO A 49 4.87 -10.09 -5.85
C PRO A 49 6.28 -9.52 -5.63
N LYS A 50 7.29 -10.11 -6.29
CA LYS A 50 8.71 -9.72 -6.11
C LYS A 50 9.10 -8.47 -6.89
N ASP A 51 8.30 -8.12 -7.89
CA ASP A 51 8.50 -7.06 -8.87
C ASP A 51 7.98 -5.69 -8.41
N ILE A 52 7.29 -5.63 -7.26
CA ILE A 52 6.86 -4.37 -6.63
C ILE A 52 7.20 -4.37 -5.13
N GLN A 53 7.69 -3.23 -4.63
CA GLN A 53 7.90 -3.05 -3.19
C GLN A 53 6.56 -2.74 -2.50
N VAL A 54 6.10 -3.64 -1.64
CA VAL A 54 4.87 -3.45 -0.86
C VAL A 54 5.19 -2.87 0.51
N ILE A 55 4.64 -1.70 0.82
CA ILE A 55 4.93 -0.94 2.03
C ILE A 55 3.66 -0.81 2.88
N GLY A 56 3.65 -1.47 4.05
CA GLY A 56 2.55 -1.36 5.00
C GLY A 56 2.62 -0.10 5.87
N VAL A 57 1.52 0.67 5.90
CA VAL A 57 1.37 1.88 6.72
C VAL A 57 0.15 1.80 7.64
N THR A 58 0.21 2.45 8.79
CA THR A 58 -0.90 2.55 9.75
C THR A 58 -1.53 3.93 9.82
N SER A 59 -0.87 4.96 9.30
CA SER A 59 -1.40 6.33 9.26
C SER A 59 -0.97 7.08 8.00
N ILE A 60 -1.71 8.14 7.66
CA ILE A 60 -1.36 9.03 6.54
C ILE A 60 -0.03 9.76 6.79
N ALA A 61 0.26 10.14 8.04
CA ALA A 61 1.54 10.76 8.41
C ALA A 61 2.73 9.83 8.13
N GLU A 62 2.59 8.53 8.45
CA GLU A 62 3.63 7.53 8.13
C GLU A 62 3.82 7.38 6.61
N ALA A 63 2.73 7.35 5.85
CA ALA A 63 2.78 7.27 4.40
C ALA A 63 3.52 8.47 3.79
N LEU A 64 3.15 9.69 4.19
CA LEU A 64 3.79 10.92 3.72
C LEU A 64 5.29 10.95 4.08
N HIS A 65 5.65 10.58 5.31
CA HIS A 65 7.05 10.52 5.73
C HIS A 65 7.86 9.57 4.85
N LYS A 66 7.35 8.37 4.54
CA LYS A 66 8.05 7.38 3.70
C LYS A 66 8.11 7.74 2.21
N VAL A 67 7.26 8.65 1.75
CA VAL A 67 7.22 9.10 0.36
C VAL A 67 8.24 10.21 0.13
N PHE A 68 8.31 11.18 1.06
CA PHE A 68 9.05 12.42 0.86
C PHE A 68 10.42 12.48 1.56
N ASN A 69 10.70 11.56 2.48
CA ASN A 69 12.00 11.41 3.14
C ASN A 69 12.67 10.12 2.72
#